data_AF-A0A7S3BKF8-F1
#
_entry.id   AF-A0A7S3BKF8-F1
#
_cell.length_a   1.000
_cell.length_b   1.000
_cell.length_c   1.000
_cell.angle_alpha   90.00
_cell.angle_beta   90.00
_cell.angle_gamma   90.00
#
_symmetry.space_group_name_H-M   'P 1'
#
loop_
_entity.id
_entity.type
_entity.pdbx_description
1 polymer ?
#
loop_
_entity_poly.entity_id
_entity_poly.type
_entity_poly.pdbx_seq_one_letter_code
_entity_poly.pdbx_strand_id
1 'polypeptide(L)'
;PAHTASSDETAPPSAEERERLIEKYTALIYRPGAVQDHGVAMLVHGGEARAFAEGSLASPPRVLAVAESCGAVLGVGAQQALGAPLTAILSRESVAAVCAVAASADPRVYSPFRVDRCEGAGSGPAGELAAVVHVTDEGVVVDVEPTGDNDPFPEADGEEEAADQGSRRDAASHIRLPQGLAACHRLAAAAIERLRSIT
;
A
#
# COMPACT_ATOMS: atom_id res chain seq x y z
N PRO A 1 31.32 -9.23 48.21
CA PRO A 1 31.57 -9.68 46.84
C PRO A 1 31.15 -8.59 45.83
N ALA A 2 32.13 -7.84 45.34
CA ALA A 2 31.90 -6.81 44.33
C ALA A 2 31.66 -7.48 42.97
N HIS A 3 30.53 -7.17 42.34
CA HIS A 3 30.29 -7.50 40.94
C HIS A 3 31.16 -6.56 40.10
N THR A 4 32.26 -7.08 39.56
CA THR A 4 32.98 -6.45 38.47
C THR A 4 32.08 -6.45 37.24
N ALA A 5 31.58 -5.27 36.87
CA ALA A 5 30.96 -5.03 35.57
C ALA A 5 32.02 -5.30 34.50
N SER A 6 31.85 -6.38 33.75
CA SER A 6 32.59 -6.65 32.52
C SER A 6 32.14 -5.62 31.50
N SER A 7 32.85 -4.49 31.43
CA SER A 7 32.78 -3.57 30.30
C SER A 7 33.44 -4.24 29.11
N ASP A 8 32.69 -5.13 28.48
CA ASP A 8 32.99 -5.71 27.18
C ASP A 8 32.65 -4.64 26.13
N GLU A 9 33.50 -3.61 26.10
CA GLU A 9 33.48 -2.54 25.11
C GLU A 9 33.99 -3.15 23.80
N THR A 10 33.08 -3.81 23.09
CA THR A 10 33.37 -4.46 21.81
C THR A 10 33.84 -3.39 20.84
N ALA A 11 35.11 -3.47 20.45
CA ALA A 11 35.69 -2.57 19.46
C ALA A 11 34.80 -2.51 18.22
N PRO A 12 34.64 -1.34 17.59
CA PRO A 12 33.80 -1.22 16.41
C PRO A 12 34.28 -2.18 15.32
N PRO A 13 33.35 -2.79 14.55
CA PRO A 13 33.68 -3.79 13.55
C PRO A 13 34.65 -3.21 12.53
N SER A 14 35.60 -4.04 12.09
CA SER A 14 36.55 -3.68 11.03
C SER A 14 35.80 -3.32 9.73
N ALA A 15 36.48 -2.64 8.79
CA ALA A 15 35.86 -2.26 7.52
C ALA A 15 35.35 -3.48 6.72
N GLU A 16 36.13 -4.57 6.69
CA GLU A 16 35.76 -5.83 6.05
C GLU A 16 34.58 -6.51 6.76
N GLU A 17 34.56 -6.48 8.09
CA GLU A 17 33.45 -7.01 8.87
C GLU A 17 32.17 -6.19 8.66
N ARG A 18 32.29 -4.86 8.59
CA ARG A 18 31.17 -3.97 8.28
C ARG A 18 30.60 -4.23 6.89
N GLU A 19 31.44 -4.44 5.88
CA GLU A 19 31.00 -4.76 4.51
C GLU A 19 30.26 -6.11 4.46
N ARG A 20 30.83 -7.13 5.13
CA ARG A 20 30.17 -8.44 5.27
C ARG A 20 28.84 -8.35 6.01
N LEU A 21 28.75 -7.55 7.07
CA LEU A 21 27.51 -7.34 7.83
C LEU A 21 26.49 -6.58 6.99
N ILE A 22 26.91 -5.57 6.23
CA ILE A 22 26.05 -4.85 5.28
C ILE A 22 25.47 -5.84 4.28
N GLU A 23 26.28 -6.66 3.62
CA GLU A 23 25.79 -7.63 2.63
C GLU A 23 24.82 -8.65 3.27
N LYS A 24 25.22 -9.23 4.41
CA LYS A 24 24.40 -10.18 5.17
C LYS A 24 23.04 -9.59 5.56
N TYR A 25 23.02 -8.38 6.12
CA TYR A 25 21.78 -7.76 6.59
C TYR A 25 20.99 -7.11 5.46
N THR A 26 21.62 -6.65 4.38
CA THR A 26 20.94 -6.15 3.19
C THR A 26 20.02 -7.24 2.63
N ALA A 27 20.52 -8.46 2.43
CA ALA A 27 19.68 -9.55 1.96
C ALA A 27 18.49 -9.84 2.89
N LEU A 28 18.70 -9.77 4.21
CA LEU A 28 17.67 -9.99 5.23
C LEU A 28 16.66 -8.84 5.34
N ILE A 29 17.08 -7.60 5.16
CA ILE A 29 16.25 -6.39 5.32
C ILE A 29 15.43 -6.11 4.07
N TYR A 30 16.00 -6.33 2.88
CA TYR A 30 15.29 -6.05 1.63
C TYR A 30 14.35 -7.19 1.21
N ARG A 31 14.51 -8.39 1.76
CA ARG A 31 13.64 -9.56 1.50
C ARG A 31 13.38 -10.38 2.78
N PRO A 32 12.79 -9.77 3.82
CA PRO A 32 12.65 -10.42 5.12
C PRO A 32 11.68 -11.60 5.11
N GLY A 33 10.77 -11.66 4.13
CA GLY A 33 9.70 -12.66 4.07
C GLY A 33 8.71 -12.58 5.24
N ALA A 34 8.81 -11.53 6.06
CA ALA A 34 8.01 -11.27 7.24
C ALA A 34 7.60 -9.80 7.27
N VAL A 35 6.40 -9.56 7.76
CA VAL A 35 5.84 -8.22 8.02
C VAL A 35 5.35 -8.15 9.46
N GLN A 36 5.16 -6.93 9.97
CA GLN A 36 4.58 -6.73 11.28
C GLN A 36 3.09 -7.12 11.26
N ASP A 37 2.54 -7.56 12.40
CA ASP A 37 1.23 -8.20 12.50
C ASP A 37 0.05 -7.24 12.69
N HIS A 38 0.32 -5.93 12.84
CA HIS A 38 -0.73 -4.90 13.00
C HIS A 38 -1.35 -4.46 11.66
N GLY A 39 -0.68 -4.75 10.55
CA GLY A 39 -1.15 -4.44 9.19
C GLY A 39 -1.12 -5.67 8.29
N VAL A 40 -1.32 -5.45 7.00
CA VAL A 40 -1.21 -6.47 5.97
C VAL A 40 -0.56 -5.90 4.72
N ALA A 41 0.50 -6.57 4.28
CA ALA A 41 1.11 -6.30 2.99
C ALA A 41 0.59 -7.29 1.94
N MET A 42 0.29 -6.76 0.76
CA MET A 42 -0.09 -7.53 -0.43
C MET A 42 0.80 -7.13 -1.60
N LEU A 43 1.24 -8.10 -2.40
CA LEU A 43 1.83 -7.86 -3.71
C LEU A 43 0.78 -8.10 -4.79
N VAL A 44 0.59 -7.14 -5.68
CA VAL A 44 -0.42 -7.13 -6.73
C VAL A 44 0.27 -7.06 -8.10
N HIS A 45 -0.29 -7.73 -9.10
CA HIS A 45 0.30 -7.77 -10.44
C HIS A 45 0.33 -6.38 -11.09
N GLY A 46 1.53 -5.78 -11.20
CA GLY A 46 1.69 -4.39 -11.64
C GLY A 46 1.18 -4.08 -13.05
N GLY A 47 1.42 -4.98 -14.01
CA GLY A 47 0.89 -4.84 -15.37
C GLY A 47 -0.64 -4.81 -15.44
N GLU A 48 -1.32 -5.57 -14.56
CA GLU A 48 -2.78 -5.60 -14.51
C GLU A 48 -3.31 -4.37 -13.78
N ALA A 49 -2.63 -3.91 -12.71
CA ALA A 49 -3.02 -2.71 -11.98
C ALA A 49 -2.97 -1.47 -12.90
N ARG A 50 -1.90 -1.35 -13.70
CA ARG A 50 -1.77 -0.29 -14.68
C ARG A 50 -2.82 -0.38 -15.78
N ALA A 51 -3.03 -1.55 -16.37
CA ALA A 51 -4.04 -1.76 -17.40
C ALA A 51 -5.47 -1.49 -16.88
N PHE A 52 -5.75 -1.83 -15.63
CA PHE A 52 -7.02 -1.54 -14.97
C PHE A 52 -7.20 -0.02 -14.77
N ALA A 53 -6.17 0.69 -14.32
CA ALA A 53 -6.19 2.15 -14.18
C ALA A 53 -6.40 2.88 -15.52
N GLU A 54 -5.82 2.35 -16.59
CA GLU A 54 -5.96 2.88 -17.96
C GLU A 54 -7.31 2.49 -18.60
N GLY A 55 -8.09 1.64 -17.94
CA GLY A 55 -9.37 1.12 -18.45
C GLY A 55 -9.23 0.09 -19.58
N SER A 56 -8.02 -0.38 -19.86
CA SER A 56 -7.74 -1.38 -20.91
C SER A 56 -7.95 -2.81 -20.42
N LEU A 57 -8.06 -3.03 -19.11
CA LEU A 57 -8.42 -4.31 -18.51
C LEU A 57 -9.73 -4.18 -17.73
N ALA A 58 -10.73 -5.00 -18.08
CA ALA A 58 -12.03 -5.00 -17.39
C ALA A 58 -11.97 -5.70 -16.02
N SER A 59 -11.02 -6.61 -15.85
CA SER A 59 -10.83 -7.39 -14.63
C SER A 59 -9.85 -6.69 -13.67
N PRO A 60 -10.12 -6.67 -12.36
CA PRO A 60 -9.19 -6.18 -11.35
C PRO A 60 -7.87 -6.97 -11.34
N PRO A 61 -6.76 -6.36 -10.89
CA PRO A 61 -5.48 -7.05 -10.83
C PRO A 61 -5.47 -8.19 -9.79
N ARG A 62 -4.70 -9.24 -10.08
CA ARG A 62 -4.53 -10.39 -9.17
C ARG A 62 -3.52 -10.12 -8.06
N VAL A 63 -3.77 -10.74 -6.91
CA VAL A 63 -2.84 -10.80 -5.78
C VAL A 63 -1.81 -11.91 -6.01
N LEU A 64 -0.53 -11.56 -5.98
CA LEU A 64 0.61 -12.44 -6.19
C LEU A 64 1.22 -12.96 -4.88
N ALA A 65 1.15 -12.15 -3.82
CA ALA A 65 1.55 -12.54 -2.47
C ALA A 65 0.72 -11.74 -1.45
N VAL A 66 0.55 -12.29 -0.26
CA VAL A 66 -0.23 -11.66 0.81
C VAL A 66 0.27 -12.16 2.16
N ALA A 67 0.37 -11.26 3.14
CA ALA A 67 0.73 -11.61 4.50
C ALA A 67 -0.36 -12.44 5.18
N GLU A 68 0.04 -13.34 6.09
CA GLU A 68 -0.88 -14.21 6.83
C GLU A 68 -1.89 -13.42 7.70
N SER A 69 -1.53 -12.21 8.11
CA SER A 69 -2.37 -11.27 8.87
C SER A 69 -3.60 -10.78 8.09
N CYS A 70 -3.70 -11.03 6.78
CA CYS A 70 -4.83 -10.60 5.94
C CYS A 70 -6.19 -11.02 6.50
N GLY A 71 -6.29 -12.24 7.08
CA GLY A 71 -7.53 -12.71 7.67
C GLY A 71 -7.97 -11.87 8.87
N ALA A 72 -7.00 -11.49 9.72
CA ALA A 72 -7.26 -10.68 10.90
C ALA A 72 -7.60 -9.23 10.53
N VAL A 73 -6.89 -8.64 9.55
CA VAL A 73 -7.03 -7.20 9.20
C VAL A 73 -8.18 -6.95 8.22
N LEU A 74 -8.31 -7.78 7.19
CA LEU A 74 -9.23 -7.58 6.06
C LEU A 74 -10.39 -8.57 6.05
N GLY A 75 -10.44 -9.54 6.96
CA GLY A 75 -11.53 -10.51 7.04
C GLY A 75 -11.51 -11.56 5.92
N VAL A 76 -10.41 -11.66 5.17
CA VAL A 76 -10.22 -12.62 4.06
C VAL A 76 -8.93 -13.40 4.30
N GLY A 77 -9.00 -14.73 4.33
CA GLY A 77 -7.84 -15.56 4.61
C GLY A 77 -6.77 -15.45 3.51
N ALA A 78 -5.49 -15.46 3.88
CA ALA A 78 -4.38 -15.35 2.93
C ALA A 78 -4.42 -16.38 1.79
N GLN A 79 -4.82 -17.63 2.08
CA GLN A 79 -5.00 -18.68 1.07
C GLN A 79 -6.15 -18.39 0.09
N GLN A 80 -7.19 -17.69 0.54
CA GLN A 80 -8.31 -17.27 -0.33
C GLN A 80 -7.92 -16.07 -1.18
N ALA A 81 -7.10 -15.17 -0.62
CA ALA A 81 -6.62 -13.98 -1.29
C ALA A 81 -5.60 -14.28 -2.40
N LEU A 82 -4.74 -15.30 -2.22
CA LEU A 82 -3.69 -15.62 -3.18
C LEU A 82 -4.23 -16.00 -4.56
N GLY A 83 -3.81 -15.28 -5.60
CA GLY A 83 -4.28 -15.46 -6.98
C GLY A 83 -5.67 -14.88 -7.27
N ALA A 84 -6.41 -14.46 -6.25
CA ALA A 84 -7.71 -13.83 -6.41
C ALA A 84 -7.58 -12.40 -6.99
N PRO A 85 -8.62 -11.87 -7.67
CA PRO A 85 -8.68 -10.45 -7.98
C PRO A 85 -8.68 -9.63 -6.68
N LEU A 86 -8.02 -8.47 -6.68
CA LEU A 86 -7.93 -7.62 -5.48
C LEU A 86 -9.31 -7.19 -4.94
N THR A 87 -10.35 -7.18 -5.78
CA THR A 87 -11.73 -6.92 -5.37
C THR A 87 -12.35 -8.02 -4.51
N ALA A 88 -11.70 -9.19 -4.40
CA ALA A 88 -12.08 -10.21 -3.43
C ALA A 88 -11.67 -9.82 -2.00
N ILE A 89 -10.89 -8.75 -1.83
CA ILE A 89 -10.32 -8.31 -0.56
C ILE A 89 -10.73 -6.87 -0.24
N LEU A 90 -10.59 -5.97 -1.22
CA LEU A 90 -10.92 -4.55 -1.10
C LEU A 90 -12.16 -4.20 -1.93
N SER A 91 -12.85 -3.10 -1.57
CA SER A 91 -13.94 -2.57 -2.37
C SER A 91 -13.47 -2.20 -3.78
N ARG A 92 -14.37 -2.23 -4.77
CA ARG A 92 -14.00 -1.89 -6.16
C ARG A 92 -13.44 -0.47 -6.29
N GLU A 93 -13.96 0.46 -5.49
CA GLU A 93 -13.48 1.83 -5.43
C GLU A 93 -12.06 1.92 -4.86
N SER A 94 -11.78 1.21 -3.77
CA SER A 94 -10.44 1.10 -3.20
C SER A 94 -9.44 0.50 -4.18
N VAL A 95 -9.86 -0.53 -4.92
CA VAL A 95 -9.02 -1.11 -5.98
C VAL A 95 -8.73 -0.12 -7.09
N ALA A 96 -9.72 0.68 -7.50
CA ALA A 96 -9.51 1.74 -8.48
C ALA A 96 -8.52 2.80 -7.98
N ALA A 97 -8.63 3.20 -6.70
CA ALA A 97 -7.69 4.12 -6.05
C ALA A 97 -6.26 3.56 -6.01
N VAL A 98 -6.08 2.32 -5.54
CA VAL A 98 -4.78 1.61 -5.56
C VAL A 98 -4.17 1.60 -6.96
N CYS A 99 -4.95 1.24 -7.98
CA CYS A 99 -4.47 1.17 -9.36
C CYS A 99 -4.11 2.55 -9.91
N ALA A 100 -4.90 3.58 -9.61
CA ALA A 100 -4.62 4.96 -10.03
C ALA A 100 -3.35 5.50 -9.37
N VAL A 101 -3.16 5.26 -8.07
CA VAL A 101 -1.96 5.64 -7.33
C VAL A 101 -0.74 4.91 -7.88
N ALA A 102 -0.85 3.60 -8.13
CA ALA A 102 0.23 2.80 -8.71
C ALA A 102 0.61 3.22 -10.13
N ALA A 103 -0.35 3.71 -10.91
CA ALA A 103 -0.09 4.22 -12.26
C ALA A 103 0.45 5.66 -12.27
N SER A 104 0.41 6.37 -11.13
CA SER A 104 0.84 7.77 -11.04
C SER A 104 2.35 7.93 -11.18
N ALA A 105 2.78 9.14 -11.52
CA ALA A 105 4.21 9.47 -11.62
C ALA A 105 4.94 9.44 -10.27
N ASP A 106 4.21 9.68 -9.17
CA ASP A 106 4.74 9.62 -7.81
C ASP A 106 3.68 9.08 -6.82
N PRO A 107 3.64 7.75 -6.59
CA PRO A 107 2.70 7.11 -5.67
C PRO A 107 2.79 7.61 -4.21
N ARG A 108 3.93 8.18 -3.81
CA ARG A 108 4.18 8.60 -2.43
C ARG A 108 3.38 9.83 -2.04
N VAL A 109 3.05 10.69 -3.00
CA VAL A 109 2.27 11.92 -2.76
C VAL A 109 0.81 11.61 -2.42
N TYR A 110 0.32 10.46 -2.86
CA TYR A 110 -1.07 10.04 -2.66
C TYR A 110 -1.25 9.05 -1.51
N SER A 111 -0.15 8.64 -0.86
CA SER A 111 -0.17 7.70 0.26
C SER A 111 0.09 8.45 1.58
N PRO A 112 -0.58 8.09 2.69
CA PRO A 112 -1.63 7.07 2.80
C PRO A 112 -2.99 7.58 2.28
N PHE A 113 -3.88 6.66 1.93
CA PHE A 113 -5.27 6.97 1.58
C PHE A 113 -6.26 5.92 2.11
N ARG A 114 -7.51 6.33 2.31
CA ARG A 114 -8.56 5.44 2.82
C ARG A 114 -8.87 4.31 1.86
N VAL A 115 -9.07 3.12 2.40
CA VAL A 115 -9.57 1.94 1.68
C VAL A 115 -10.62 1.22 2.49
N ASP A 116 -11.47 0.47 1.79
CA ASP A 116 -12.54 -0.32 2.37
C ASP A 116 -12.35 -1.79 2.02
N ARG A 117 -12.80 -2.66 2.93
CA ARG A 117 -12.92 -4.10 2.69
C ARG A 117 -13.98 -4.37 1.61
N CYS A 118 -13.88 -5.52 0.96
CA CYS A 118 -14.95 -5.99 0.08
C CYS A 118 -16.24 -6.27 0.86
N GLU A 119 -17.40 -6.19 0.18
CA GLU A 119 -18.66 -6.58 0.79
C GLU A 119 -18.66 -8.07 1.15
N GLY A 120 -19.10 -8.39 2.37
CA GLY A 120 -19.14 -9.77 2.86
C GLY A 120 -17.80 -10.31 3.35
N ALA A 121 -16.75 -9.48 3.42
CA ALA A 121 -15.54 -9.82 4.18
C ALA A 121 -15.91 -10.19 5.63
N GLY A 122 -15.17 -11.15 6.19
CA GLY A 122 -15.33 -11.57 7.60
C GLY A 122 -15.04 -10.43 8.58
N SER A 123 -15.22 -10.70 9.88
CA SER A 123 -14.92 -9.72 10.92
C SER A 123 -13.41 -9.41 10.97
N GLY A 124 -13.03 -8.18 10.66
CA GLY A 124 -11.73 -7.60 10.98
C GLY A 124 -11.84 -6.55 12.11
N PRO A 125 -10.74 -5.85 12.47
CA PRO A 125 -10.80 -4.75 13.41
C PRO A 125 -11.84 -3.72 12.97
N ALA A 126 -12.64 -3.25 13.93
CA ALA A 126 -13.53 -2.11 13.71
C ALA A 126 -12.68 -0.87 13.45
N GLY A 127 -13.09 -0.03 12.51
CA GLY A 127 -12.39 1.21 12.16
C GLY A 127 -12.07 1.31 10.68
N GLU A 128 -11.56 2.48 10.31
CA GLU A 128 -11.11 2.78 8.95
C GLU A 128 -9.77 2.10 8.67
N LEU A 129 -9.50 1.89 7.38
CA LEU A 129 -8.24 1.33 6.90
C LEU A 129 -7.55 2.38 6.03
N ALA A 130 -6.24 2.49 6.18
CA ALA A 130 -5.38 3.28 5.31
C ALA A 130 -4.49 2.36 4.49
N ALA A 131 -4.27 2.71 3.23
CA ALA A 131 -3.34 2.02 2.35
C ALA A 131 -2.16 2.91 1.94
N VAL A 132 -0.99 2.31 1.87
CA VAL A 132 0.22 2.88 1.26
C VAL A 132 0.58 2.02 0.04
N VAL A 133 0.92 2.69 -1.07
CA VAL A 133 1.24 2.01 -2.32
C VAL A 133 2.69 2.24 -2.72
N HIS A 134 3.39 1.15 -2.99
CA HIS A 134 4.75 1.15 -3.55
C HIS A 134 4.77 0.38 -4.87
N VAL A 135 5.46 0.93 -5.86
CA VAL A 135 5.69 0.26 -7.15
C VAL A 135 7.12 -0.28 -7.15
N THR A 136 7.27 -1.58 -7.42
CA THR A 136 8.56 -2.28 -7.51
C THR A 136 8.67 -3.03 -8.84
N ASP A 137 9.83 -3.62 -9.11
CA ASP A 137 10.04 -4.43 -10.32
C ASP A 137 9.18 -5.71 -10.30
N GLU A 138 8.82 -6.20 -9.11
CA GLU A 138 7.99 -7.39 -8.90
C GLU A 138 6.48 -7.11 -8.98
N GLY A 139 6.05 -5.85 -8.85
CA GLY A 139 4.65 -5.47 -8.93
C GLY A 139 4.29 -4.24 -8.09
N VAL A 140 3.06 -4.23 -7.57
CA VAL A 140 2.57 -3.16 -6.70
C VAL A 140 2.40 -3.72 -5.30
N VAL A 141 3.17 -3.20 -4.34
CA VAL A 141 2.99 -3.50 -2.93
C VAL A 141 1.93 -2.56 -2.37
N VAL A 142 0.91 -3.14 -1.74
CA VAL A 142 -0.16 -2.43 -1.03
C VAL A 142 -0.04 -2.82 0.43
N ASP A 143 0.37 -1.86 1.25
CA ASP A 143 0.39 -2.02 2.70
C ASP A 143 -0.87 -1.41 3.29
N VAL A 144 -1.60 -2.15 4.12
CA VAL A 144 -2.89 -1.73 4.68
C VAL A 144 -2.86 -1.84 6.19
N GLU A 145 -3.21 -0.74 6.85
CA GLU A 145 -3.20 -0.63 8.31
C GLU A 145 -4.55 -0.11 8.81
N PRO A 146 -5.04 -0.62 9.96
CA PRO A 146 -6.12 0.03 10.71
C PRO A 146 -5.64 1.39 11.26
N THR A 147 -6.43 2.45 11.08
CA THR A 147 -6.05 3.80 11.52
C THR A 147 -6.25 4.05 13.03
N GLY A 148 -7.03 3.20 13.71
CA GLY A 148 -7.37 3.40 15.13
C GLY A 148 -8.15 4.70 15.38
N ASP A 149 -8.12 5.21 16.61
CA ASP A 149 -8.77 6.49 16.99
C ASP A 149 -7.94 7.74 16.58
N ASN A 150 -6.70 7.55 16.16
CA ASN A 150 -5.85 8.63 15.65
C ASN A 150 -6.03 8.71 14.13
N ASP A 151 -7.08 9.40 13.69
CA ASP A 151 -7.33 9.64 12.27
C ASP A 151 -6.10 10.36 11.64
N PRO A 152 -5.34 9.70 10.74
CA PRO A 152 -4.21 10.35 10.07
C PRO A 152 -4.69 11.30 8.96
N PHE A 153 -5.99 11.34 8.68
CA PHE A 153 -6.59 12.22 7.69
C PHE A 153 -7.09 13.50 8.39
N PRO A 154 -6.60 14.69 8.01
CA PRO A 154 -7.12 15.93 8.57
C PRO A 154 -8.60 16.07 8.23
N GLU A 155 -9.43 16.43 9.22
CA GLU A 155 -10.81 16.87 8.96
C GLU A 155 -10.73 18.03 7.95
N ALA A 156 -11.48 17.91 6.84
CA ALA A 156 -11.54 18.99 5.89
C ALA A 156 -12.25 20.17 6.58
N ASP A 157 -11.54 21.27 6.79
CA ASP A 157 -12.08 22.51 7.34
C ASP A 157 -13.20 23.04 6.42
N GLY A 158 -14.42 22.60 6.69
CA GLY A 158 -15.65 23.01 6.03
C GLY A 158 -16.67 23.34 7.11
N GLU A 159 -16.75 24.62 7.45
CA GLU A 159 -17.86 25.15 8.24
C GLU A 159 -19.18 24.89 7.50
N GLU A 160 -19.97 23.92 7.95
CA GLU A 160 -21.42 23.90 7.72
C GLU A 160 -22.15 23.65 9.05
N GLU A 161 -22.53 24.76 9.69
CA GLU A 161 -23.69 24.76 10.59
C GLU A 161 -24.95 24.41 9.78
N ALA A 162 -25.56 23.25 10.04
CA ALA A 162 -26.94 23.15 10.52
C ALA A 162 -27.50 21.72 10.36
N ALA A 163 -27.89 21.16 11.50
CA ALA A 163 -29.09 20.36 11.75
C ALA A 163 -29.48 19.17 10.83
N ASP A 164 -29.73 18.07 11.54
CA ASP A 164 -30.74 17.04 11.28
C ASP A 164 -30.29 15.75 10.58
N GLN A 165 -30.93 14.69 11.05
CA GLN A 165 -30.54 13.29 10.99
C GLN A 165 -30.56 12.72 9.56
N GLY A 166 -29.52 11.98 9.21
CA GLY A 166 -29.58 10.97 8.14
C GLY A 166 -28.43 11.05 7.15
N SER A 167 -27.78 9.90 6.95
CA SER A 167 -26.79 9.64 5.90
C SER A 167 -25.35 10.11 6.17
N ARG A 168 -24.65 9.38 7.05
CA ARG A 168 -23.17 9.23 7.01
C ARG A 168 -22.75 8.37 5.79
N ARG A 169 -23.16 8.78 4.59
CA ARG A 169 -22.59 8.29 3.32
C ARG A 169 -21.97 9.51 2.68
N ASP A 170 -20.63 9.51 2.57
CA ASP A 170 -19.82 10.26 1.58
C ASP A 170 -18.36 10.49 2.04
N ALA A 171 -17.79 9.60 2.86
CA ALA A 171 -16.34 9.64 3.17
C ALA A 171 -15.44 9.18 2.00
N ALA A 172 -16.00 8.55 0.96
CA ALA A 172 -15.31 8.15 -0.27
C ALA A 172 -15.03 9.34 -1.24
N SER A 173 -15.56 10.53 -0.95
CA SER A 173 -15.52 11.68 -1.85
C SER A 173 -14.19 12.45 -1.89
N HIS A 174 -13.19 12.06 -1.09
CA HIS A 174 -12.01 12.91 -0.84
C HIS A 174 -10.80 12.69 -1.76
N ILE A 175 -10.77 11.66 -2.60
CA ILE A 175 -9.77 11.56 -3.69
C ILE A 175 -10.40 12.04 -5.00
N ARG A 176 -10.53 13.36 -5.16
CA ARG A 176 -10.77 13.94 -6.50
C ARG A 176 -9.46 13.91 -7.29
N LEU A 177 -9.22 12.81 -8.01
CA LEU A 177 -8.17 12.78 -9.03
C LEU A 177 -8.48 13.90 -10.05
N PRO A 178 -7.53 14.81 -10.36
CA PRO A 178 -7.81 15.93 -11.25
C PRO A 178 -8.24 15.42 -12.63
N GLN A 179 -9.34 15.97 -13.15
CA GLN A 179 -9.79 15.71 -14.52
C GLN A 179 -8.65 16.10 -15.49
N GLY A 180 -8.07 15.10 -16.14
CA GLY A 180 -6.87 15.27 -16.98
C GLY A 180 -5.74 14.28 -16.68
N LEU A 181 -5.80 13.51 -15.59
CA LEU A 181 -4.76 12.54 -15.21
C LEU A 181 -4.44 11.52 -16.33
N ALA A 182 -5.46 11.02 -17.04
CA ALA A 182 -5.28 10.16 -18.21
C ALA A 182 -4.56 10.86 -19.38
N ALA A 183 -4.72 12.19 -19.53
CA ALA A 183 -3.98 12.96 -20.52
C ALA A 183 -2.52 13.20 -20.09
N CYS A 184 -2.28 13.46 -18.80
CA CYS A 184 -0.95 13.57 -18.23
C CYS A 184 -0.17 12.24 -18.30
N HIS A 185 -0.82 11.10 -18.05
CA HIS A 185 -0.21 9.77 -18.18
C HIS A 185 0.16 9.44 -19.63
N ARG A 186 -0.72 9.77 -20.60
CA ARG A 186 -0.40 9.60 -22.03
C ARG A 186 0.81 10.46 -22.44
N LEU A 187 0.88 11.70 -21.97
CA LEU A 187 2.01 12.59 -22.27
C LEU A 187 3.32 12.14 -21.61
N ALA A 188 3.26 11.69 -20.36
CA ALA A 188 4.43 11.17 -19.64
C ALA A 188 4.96 9.86 -20.23
N ALA A 189 4.06 8.91 -20.55
CA ALA A 189 4.44 7.65 -21.22
C ALA A 189 5.08 7.91 -22.59
N ALA A 190 4.52 8.83 -23.39
CA ALA A 190 5.07 9.21 -24.69
C ALA A 190 6.41 9.97 -24.59
N ALA A 191 6.68 10.64 -23.47
CA ALA A 191 7.97 11.29 -23.22
C ALA A 191 9.05 10.26 -22.82
N ILE A 192 8.68 9.26 -22.01
CA ILE A 192 9.59 8.18 -21.59
C ILE A 192 9.99 7.30 -22.78
N GLU A 193 9.05 6.96 -23.68
CA GLU A 193 9.38 6.22 -24.91
C GLU A 193 10.30 7.02 -25.83
N ARG A 194 10.11 8.33 -25.95
CA ARG A 194 11.02 9.20 -26.72
C ARG A 194 12.43 9.23 -26.13
N LEU A 195 12.55 9.34 -24.81
CA LEU A 195 13.86 9.33 -24.15
C LEU A 195 14.60 8.00 -24.35
N ARG A 196 13.88 6.88 -24.30
CA ARG A 196 14.44 5.54 -24.58
C ARG A 196 14.84 5.32 -26.04
N SER A 197 14.28 6.08 -26.98
CA SER A 197 14.65 6.01 -28.40
C SER A 197 15.88 6.83 -28.77
N ILE A 198 16.37 7.68 -27.85
CA ILE A 198 17.51 8.59 -28.06
C ILE A 198 18.78 8.05 -27.36
N THR A 199 18.63 7.10 -26.43
CA THR A 199 19.71 6.30 -25.82
C THR A 199 19.90 4.98 -26.54
#